data_AF-A0A4Y2HVI7-F1
#
_entry.id   AF-A0A4Y2HVI7-F1
#
_cell.length_a   1.000
_cell.length_b   1.000
_cell.length_c   1.000
_cell.angle_alpha   90.00
_cell.angle_beta   90.00
_cell.angle_gamma   90.00
#
_symmetry.space_group_name_H-M   'P 1'
#
loop_
_entity.id
_entity.type
_entity.pdbx_description
1 polymer ?
#
loop_
_entity_poly.entity_id
_entity_poly.type
_entity_poly.pdbx_seq_one_letter_code
_entity_poly.pdbx_strand_id
1 'polypeptide(L)'
;MFKAGDEIRNCRPLSSYPVTYVNISGNPFLYHGDKLNLNVTCNGSPPYQYCFEVLKRNASSTNFTCMNPSTFTTCRMEIIKYFQNDGMYQIGIYVSNDVRAITRVIEVMVYSVSIKPTLSTIIIPIVCSLLTLIIIAFGISYYVQHRNQLAVEVANFDFQDDSNSYTERTFFENIFDSFACRSCTCSRLSCDNQSEAEPLM
;
A
#
# COMPACT_ATOMS: atom_id res chain seq x y z
N MET A 1 -47.53 69.75 -14.48
CA MET A 1 -46.84 69.33 -13.25
C MET A 1 -47.79 68.42 -12.48
N PHE A 2 -47.70 67.10 -12.65
CA PHE A 2 -48.38 66.12 -11.79
C PHE A 2 -47.41 64.96 -11.59
N LYS A 3 -46.90 64.84 -10.36
CA LYS A 3 -46.20 63.67 -9.84
C LYS A 3 -47.25 62.76 -9.20
N ALA A 4 -47.23 61.49 -9.53
CA ALA A 4 -47.63 60.42 -8.63
C ALA A 4 -46.81 59.19 -9.01
N GLY A 5 -45.91 58.80 -8.12
CA GLY A 5 -45.02 57.65 -8.31
C GLY A 5 -45.83 56.38 -8.23
N ASP A 6 -45.66 55.54 -9.25
CA ASP A 6 -46.20 54.18 -9.23
C ASP A 6 -45.24 53.31 -8.43
N GLU A 7 -45.71 52.89 -7.27
CA GLU A 7 -45.10 51.91 -6.38
C GLU A 7 -44.94 50.61 -7.17
N ILE A 8 -43.69 50.22 -7.46
CA ILE A 8 -43.36 48.95 -8.09
C ILE A 8 -43.82 47.84 -7.14
N ARG A 9 -45.06 47.37 -7.32
CA ARG A 9 -45.53 46.15 -6.70
C ARG A 9 -44.62 45.04 -7.19
N ASN A 10 -43.80 44.52 -6.28
CA ASN A 10 -43.09 43.27 -6.47
C ASN A 10 -44.11 42.18 -6.83
N CYS A 11 -44.27 41.91 -8.12
CA CYS A 11 -45.00 40.74 -8.60
C CYS A 11 -44.22 39.51 -8.15
N ARG A 12 -44.57 38.98 -6.98
CA ARG A 12 -44.15 37.64 -6.57
C ARG A 12 -44.70 36.67 -7.63
N PRO A 13 -43.86 35.90 -8.35
CA PRO A 13 -44.35 34.97 -9.36
C PRO A 13 -45.32 34.00 -8.67
N LEU A 14 -46.58 34.02 -9.10
CA LEU A 14 -47.72 33.40 -8.42
C LEU A 14 -47.79 31.87 -8.61
N SER A 15 -46.69 31.23 -9.02
CA SER A 15 -46.63 29.81 -9.33
C SER A 15 -45.40 29.19 -8.69
N SER A 16 -45.51 28.91 -7.40
CA SER A 16 -44.58 28.03 -6.71
C SER A 16 -44.90 26.58 -7.08
N TYR A 17 -43.99 25.91 -7.77
CA TYR A 17 -44.12 24.49 -8.10
C TYR A 17 -43.53 23.63 -6.97
N PRO A 18 -44.22 22.54 -6.56
CA PRO A 18 -43.78 21.73 -5.43
C PRO A 18 -42.48 20.98 -5.73
N VAL A 19 -41.70 20.73 -4.69
CA VAL A 19 -40.63 19.72 -4.76
C VAL A 19 -41.29 18.35 -4.91
N THR A 20 -41.10 17.69 -6.04
CA THR A 20 -41.65 16.34 -6.27
C THR A 20 -40.57 15.28 -6.24
N TYR A 21 -39.34 15.64 -6.57
CA TYR A 21 -38.23 14.73 -6.74
C TYR A 21 -36.94 15.31 -6.16
N VAL A 22 -36.25 14.48 -5.37
CA VAL A 22 -34.93 14.77 -4.80
C VAL A 22 -34.00 13.64 -5.23
N ASN A 23 -32.95 13.99 -5.95
CA ASN A 23 -31.90 13.08 -6.39
C ASN A 23 -30.66 13.26 -5.51
N ILE A 24 -30.09 12.14 -5.08
CA ILE A 24 -28.90 12.10 -4.25
C ILE A 24 -27.87 11.29 -5.03
N SER A 25 -26.78 11.94 -5.39
CA SER A 25 -25.70 11.35 -6.18
C SER A 25 -24.41 11.35 -5.37
N GLY A 26 -23.61 10.29 -5.52
CA GLY A 26 -22.34 10.13 -4.80
C GLY A 26 -22.16 8.69 -4.32
N ASN A 27 -20.98 8.41 -3.76
CA ASN A 27 -20.64 7.07 -3.29
C ASN A 27 -21.00 6.91 -1.81
N PRO A 28 -21.96 6.03 -1.44
CA PRO A 28 -22.30 5.75 -0.05
C PRO A 28 -21.33 4.78 0.64
N PHE A 29 -20.38 4.21 -0.09
CA PHE A 29 -19.41 3.23 0.40
C PHE A 29 -18.05 3.90 0.59
N LEU A 30 -17.57 3.97 1.83
CA LEU A 30 -16.35 4.69 2.20
C LEU A 30 -15.36 3.76 2.87
N TYR A 31 -14.06 3.98 2.67
CA TYR A 31 -13.06 3.37 3.53
C TYR A 31 -12.85 4.24 4.78
N HIS A 32 -12.40 3.61 5.86
CA HIS A 32 -12.00 4.32 7.06
C HIS A 32 -10.92 5.35 6.72
N GLY A 33 -11.15 6.62 7.07
CA GLY A 33 -10.29 7.75 6.70
C GLY A 33 -10.81 8.59 5.52
N ASP A 34 -11.77 8.09 4.76
CA ASP A 34 -12.38 8.83 3.65
C ASP A 34 -13.48 9.80 4.12
N LYS A 35 -13.74 10.80 3.29
CA LYS A 35 -14.84 11.75 3.48
C LYS A 35 -16.00 11.35 2.58
N LEU A 36 -17.21 11.34 3.14
CA LEU A 36 -18.43 11.29 2.36
C LEU A 36 -18.55 12.56 1.52
N ASN A 37 -18.89 12.38 0.25
CA ASN A 37 -19.27 13.47 -0.64
C ASN A 37 -20.52 13.07 -1.41
N LEU A 38 -21.65 13.71 -1.09
CA LEU A 38 -22.92 13.51 -1.78
C LEU A 38 -23.43 14.84 -2.30
N ASN A 39 -23.96 14.82 -3.52
CA ASN A 39 -24.60 15.96 -4.15
C ASN A 39 -26.11 15.74 -4.22
N VAL A 40 -26.85 16.65 -3.61
CA VAL A 40 -28.31 16.67 -3.52
C VAL A 40 -28.84 17.69 -4.52
N THR A 41 -29.70 17.21 -5.42
CA THR A 41 -30.37 18.04 -6.42
C THR A 41 -31.87 17.79 -6.38
N CYS A 42 -32.67 18.81 -6.65
CA CYS A 42 -34.12 18.66 -6.66
C CYS A 42 -34.80 19.59 -7.67
N ASN A 43 -36.06 19.29 -7.96
CA ASN A 43 -36.96 20.16 -8.70
C ASN A 43 -37.87 20.95 -7.74
N GLY A 44 -38.55 21.98 -8.22
CA GLY A 44 -39.37 22.86 -7.38
C GLY A 44 -38.97 24.32 -7.53
N SER A 45 -39.79 25.26 -7.08
CA SER A 45 -39.41 26.68 -7.05
C SER A 45 -38.63 26.99 -5.79
N PRO A 46 -37.65 27.92 -5.86
CA PRO A 46 -37.12 28.54 -4.67
C PRO A 46 -38.20 29.39 -3.96
N PRO A 47 -38.04 29.70 -2.66
CA PRO A 47 -36.91 29.32 -1.81
C PRO A 47 -36.98 27.85 -1.35
N TYR A 48 -35.82 27.20 -1.30
CA TYR A 48 -35.68 25.85 -0.76
C TYR A 48 -35.15 25.89 0.67
N GLN A 49 -35.72 25.11 1.55
CA GLN A 49 -35.23 24.85 2.89
C GLN A 49 -34.57 23.48 2.91
N TYR A 50 -33.34 23.43 3.42
CA TYR A 50 -32.51 22.25 3.36
C TYR A 50 -31.72 22.00 4.64
N CYS A 51 -31.59 20.73 4.98
CA CYS A 51 -30.71 20.27 6.05
C CYS A 51 -30.51 18.75 6.00
N PHE A 52 -29.49 18.30 6.69
CA PHE A 52 -29.19 16.90 6.86
C PHE A 52 -28.73 16.61 8.29
N GLU A 53 -28.96 15.39 8.76
CA GLU A 53 -28.45 14.91 10.04
C GLU A 53 -28.04 13.43 9.94
N VAL A 54 -27.03 13.04 10.72
CA VAL A 54 -26.64 11.64 10.88
C VAL A 54 -27.55 11.03 11.94
N LEU A 55 -28.41 10.12 11.50
CA LEU A 55 -29.40 9.46 12.34
C LEU A 55 -28.77 8.32 13.14
N LYS A 56 -29.36 8.04 14.31
CA LYS A 56 -29.08 6.82 15.07
C LYS A 56 -29.64 5.62 14.31
N ARG A 57 -28.96 4.47 14.43
CA ARG A 57 -29.31 3.21 13.77
C ARG A 57 -30.81 2.88 13.97
N ASN A 58 -31.51 2.57 12.87
CA ASN A 58 -32.94 2.24 12.80
C ASN A 58 -33.91 3.42 12.89
N ALA A 59 -33.50 4.62 12.48
CA ALA A 59 -34.43 5.73 12.37
C ALA A 59 -35.33 5.53 11.13
N SER A 60 -36.62 5.28 11.36
CA SER A 60 -37.61 5.25 10.29
C SER A 60 -37.62 6.59 9.53
N SER A 61 -37.77 6.51 8.21
CA SER A 61 -37.78 7.64 7.26
C SER A 61 -38.80 8.76 7.56
N THR A 62 -39.75 8.48 8.46
CA THR A 62 -40.85 9.37 8.86
C THR A 62 -40.54 10.28 10.05
N ASN A 63 -39.47 10.04 10.82
CA ASN A 63 -39.26 10.72 12.12
C ASN A 63 -38.02 11.60 12.19
N PHE A 64 -37.46 12.01 11.04
CA PHE A 64 -36.39 13.00 11.02
C PHE A 64 -36.98 14.41 10.90
N THR A 65 -36.83 15.21 11.95
CA THR A 65 -37.24 16.62 11.95
C THR A 65 -35.99 17.48 12.03
N CYS A 66 -35.88 18.40 11.10
CA CYS A 66 -34.78 19.34 11.07
C CYS A 66 -35.12 20.60 11.86
N MET A 67 -34.32 20.91 12.89
CA MET A 67 -34.56 22.07 13.74
C MET A 67 -34.26 23.40 13.05
N ASN A 68 -33.19 23.47 12.25
CA ASN A 68 -32.72 24.73 11.66
C ASN A 68 -32.38 24.53 10.17
N PRO A 69 -33.39 24.53 9.28
CA PRO A 69 -33.15 24.41 7.85
C PRO A 69 -32.49 25.69 7.30
N SER A 70 -31.49 25.52 6.44
CA SER A 70 -30.87 26.60 5.70
C SER A 70 -31.67 26.91 4.44
N THR A 71 -31.80 28.19 4.09
CA THR A 71 -32.59 28.62 2.92
C THR A 71 -31.69 28.87 1.72
N PHE A 72 -32.06 28.34 0.56
CA PHE A 72 -31.32 28.42 -0.70
C PHE A 72 -32.21 28.88 -1.85
N THR A 73 -31.62 29.55 -2.83
CA THR A 73 -32.28 29.98 -4.08
C THR A 73 -32.15 28.95 -5.20
N THR A 74 -31.22 28.01 -5.07
CA THR A 74 -30.97 26.95 -6.05
C THR A 74 -30.93 25.59 -5.36
N CYS A 75 -31.55 24.57 -5.95
CA CYS A 75 -31.53 23.23 -5.37
C CYS A 75 -30.32 22.42 -5.83
N ARG A 76 -29.15 22.81 -5.32
CA ARG A 76 -27.87 22.09 -5.46
C ARG A 76 -27.11 22.24 -4.15
N MET A 77 -27.00 21.15 -3.39
CA MET A 77 -26.38 21.16 -2.06
C MET A 77 -25.43 19.98 -1.94
N GLU A 78 -24.30 20.19 -1.29
CA GLU A 78 -23.30 19.15 -1.06
C GLU A 78 -23.27 18.76 0.42
N ILE A 79 -23.22 17.45 0.68
CA ILE A 79 -23.03 16.87 2.00
C ILE A 79 -21.61 16.34 2.07
N ILE A 80 -20.78 17.01 2.86
CA ILE A 80 -19.42 16.59 3.15
C ILE A 80 -19.32 16.21 4.62
N LYS A 81 -19.06 14.92 4.90
CA LYS A 81 -19.00 14.41 6.28
C LYS A 81 -17.88 13.40 6.45
N TYR A 82 -17.16 13.52 7.57
CA TYR A 82 -16.17 12.54 8.01
C TYR A 82 -16.77 11.64 9.10
N PHE A 83 -16.49 10.34 9.03
CA PHE A 83 -16.90 9.35 10.02
C PHE A 83 -15.67 8.84 10.79
N GLN A 84 -15.70 8.95 12.11
CA GLN A 84 -14.59 8.55 12.96
C GLN A 84 -14.49 7.04 13.15
N ASN A 85 -15.63 6.33 13.21
CA ASN A 85 -15.67 4.90 13.43
C ASN A 85 -16.14 4.19 12.15
N ASP A 86 -15.74 2.93 12.00
CA ASP A 86 -16.28 2.05 10.99
C ASP A 86 -17.69 1.58 11.34
N GLY A 87 -18.45 1.18 10.32
CA GLY A 87 -19.82 0.69 10.47
C GLY A 87 -20.83 1.38 9.56
N MET A 88 -22.10 1.07 9.82
CA MET A 88 -23.24 1.58 9.06
C MET A 88 -23.84 2.81 9.73
N TYR A 89 -24.01 3.86 8.94
CA TYR A 89 -24.62 5.14 9.29
C TYR A 89 -25.85 5.40 8.43
N GLN A 90 -26.83 6.11 8.97
CA GLN A 90 -28.00 6.57 8.22
C GLN A 90 -27.98 8.09 8.19
N ILE A 91 -28.19 8.68 7.01
CA ILE A 91 -28.24 10.14 6.85
C ILE A 91 -29.65 10.52 6.42
N GLY A 92 -30.31 11.32 7.24
CA GLY A 92 -31.58 11.95 6.92
C GLY A 92 -31.34 13.25 6.16
N ILE A 93 -32.01 13.42 5.03
CA ILE A 93 -31.96 14.60 4.18
C ILE A 93 -33.38 15.16 4.11
N TYR A 94 -33.54 16.41 4.49
CA TYR A 94 -34.79 17.14 4.44
C TYR A 94 -34.67 18.25 3.40
N VAL A 95 -35.62 18.27 2.46
CA VAL A 95 -35.76 19.32 1.47
C VAL A 95 -37.21 19.77 1.45
N SER A 96 -37.46 21.07 1.60
CA SER A 96 -38.80 21.63 1.47
C SER A 96 -38.80 22.93 0.69
N ASN A 97 -39.97 23.30 0.22
CA ASN A 97 -40.27 24.65 -0.24
C ASN A 97 -41.61 25.09 0.35
N ASP A 98 -42.09 26.26 -0.05
CA ASP A 98 -43.37 26.84 0.40
C ASP A 98 -44.61 25.95 0.14
N VAL A 99 -44.48 24.89 -0.67
CA VAL A 99 -45.59 24.01 -1.08
C VAL A 99 -45.49 22.61 -0.47
N ARG A 100 -44.30 22.00 -0.48
CA ARG A 100 -44.11 20.61 -0.06
C ARG A 100 -42.75 20.36 0.58
N ALA A 101 -42.74 19.47 1.57
CA ALA A 101 -41.54 18.90 2.15
C ALA A 101 -41.36 17.43 1.75
N ILE A 102 -40.11 17.03 1.51
CA ILE A 102 -39.69 15.65 1.22
C ILE A 102 -38.51 15.30 2.12
N THR A 103 -38.62 14.15 2.77
CA THR A 103 -37.51 13.52 3.48
C THR A 103 -37.00 12.29 2.73
N ARG A 104 -35.68 12.10 2.78
CA ARG A 104 -34.99 10.91 2.27
C ARG A 104 -34.00 10.44 3.31
N VAL A 105 -33.86 9.13 3.43
CA VAL A 105 -32.84 8.50 4.26
C VAL A 105 -31.98 7.66 3.35
N ILE A 106 -30.67 7.79 3.50
CA ILE A 106 -29.68 6.98 2.80
C ILE A 106 -28.82 6.25 3.82
N GLU A 107 -28.34 5.08 3.45
CA GLU A 107 -27.42 4.29 4.25
C GLU A 107 -26.00 4.47 3.70
N VAL A 108 -25.06 4.75 4.60
CA VAL A 108 -23.65 4.95 4.31
C VAL A 108 -22.85 3.92 5.08
N MET A 109 -22.00 3.19 4.38
CA MET A 109 -21.20 2.12 4.98
C MET A 109 -19.73 2.52 4.97
N VAL A 110 -19.11 2.51 6.16
CA VAL A 110 -17.69 2.79 6.35
C VAL A 110 -16.98 1.47 6.63
N TYR A 111 -16.14 1.04 5.69
CA TYR A 111 -15.36 -0.18 5.77
C TYR A 111 -14.03 0.07 6.47
N SER A 112 -13.71 -0.74 7.47
CA SER A 112 -12.33 -0.87 7.95
C SER A 112 -11.56 -1.85 7.07
N VAL A 113 -10.39 -1.44 6.59
CA VAL A 113 -9.48 -2.36 5.88
C VAL A 113 -8.73 -3.15 6.94
N SER A 114 -9.25 -4.33 7.29
CA SER A 114 -8.52 -5.27 8.14
C SER A 114 -7.45 -5.95 7.28
N ILE A 115 -6.22 -5.45 7.35
CA ILE A 115 -5.06 -6.11 6.75
C ILE A 115 -4.77 -7.36 7.59
N LYS A 116 -5.51 -8.44 7.35
CA LYS A 116 -5.20 -9.75 7.91
C LYS A 116 -4.16 -10.37 6.99
N PRO A 117 -2.89 -10.55 7.43
CA PRO A 117 -1.93 -11.27 6.63
C PRO A 117 -2.47 -12.67 6.37
N THR A 118 -2.47 -13.09 5.11
CA THR A 118 -2.85 -14.45 4.74
C THR A 118 -1.82 -15.41 5.37
N LEU A 119 -2.30 -16.50 5.98
CA LEU A 119 -1.45 -17.47 6.70
C LEU A 119 -0.27 -17.97 5.85
N SER A 120 -0.47 -18.06 4.53
CA SER A 120 0.54 -18.46 3.54
C SER A 120 1.81 -17.59 3.57
N THR A 121 1.66 -16.27 3.78
CA THR A 121 2.77 -15.30 3.73
C THR A 121 3.80 -15.55 4.84
N ILE A 122 3.37 -16.16 5.95
CA ILE A 122 4.23 -16.47 7.09
C ILE A 122 4.79 -17.89 6.98
N ILE A 123 3.98 -18.85 6.54
CA ILE A 123 4.36 -20.28 6.56
C ILE A 123 5.38 -20.61 5.47
N ILE A 124 5.21 -20.06 4.26
CA ILE A 124 6.09 -20.35 3.12
C ILE A 124 7.58 -20.09 3.41
N PRO A 125 8.00 -18.90 3.91
CA PRO A 125 9.43 -18.65 4.15
C PRO A 125 10.02 -19.58 5.21
N ILE A 126 9.24 -19.99 6.22
CA ILE A 126 9.67 -20.92 7.27
C ILE A 126 9.93 -22.31 6.68
N VAL A 127 8.98 -22.84 5.91
CA VAL A 127 9.11 -24.17 5.29
C VAL A 127 10.25 -24.20 4.26
N CYS A 128 10.39 -23.14 3.45
CA CYS A 128 11.48 -23.03 2.48
C CYS A 128 12.87 -23.02 3.16
N SER A 129 13.00 -22.31 4.29
CA SER A 129 14.24 -22.28 5.07
C SER A 129 14.60 -23.66 5.63
N LEU A 130 13.60 -24.39 6.17
CA LEU A 130 13.79 -25.76 6.68
C LEU A 130 14.19 -26.73 5.57
N LEU A 131 13.54 -26.68 4.41
CA LEU A 131 13.89 -27.50 3.25
C LEU A 131 15.32 -27.24 2.78
N THR A 132 15.75 -25.98 2.78
CA THR A 132 17.11 -25.60 2.37
C THR A 132 18.16 -26.23 3.28
N LEU A 133 17.94 -26.22 4.61
CA LEU A 133 18.85 -26.85 5.57
C LEU A 133 18.94 -28.37 5.35
N ILE A 134 17.81 -29.02 5.07
CA ILE A 134 17.77 -30.47 4.78
C ILE A 134 18.59 -30.77 3.51
N ILE A 135 18.38 -30.00 2.43
CA ILE A 135 19.12 -30.19 1.16
C ILE A 135 20.63 -30.04 1.38
N ILE A 136 21.07 -29.03 2.13
CA ILE A 136 22.49 -28.82 2.44
C ILE A 136 23.07 -30.01 3.23
N ALA A 137 22.36 -30.47 4.27
CA ALA A 137 22.80 -31.60 5.09
C ALA A 137 22.94 -32.90 4.29
N PHE A 138 21.99 -33.16 3.38
CA PHE A 138 22.07 -34.28 2.45
C PHE A 138 23.21 -34.10 1.44
N GLY A 139 23.41 -32.89 0.91
CA GLY A 139 24.51 -32.59 -0.02
C GLY A 139 25.89 -32.85 0.60
N ILE A 140 26.11 -32.41 1.85
CA ILE A 140 27.36 -32.67 2.58
C ILE A 140 27.54 -34.17 2.83
N SER A 141 26.50 -34.84 3.32
CA SER A 141 26.55 -36.29 3.59
C SER A 141 26.90 -37.10 2.34
N TYR A 142 26.24 -36.79 1.21
CA TYR A 142 26.49 -37.46 -0.07
C TYR A 142 27.89 -37.17 -0.62
N TYR A 143 28.35 -35.92 -0.51
CA TYR A 143 29.68 -35.52 -0.94
C TYR A 143 30.79 -36.28 -0.20
N VAL A 144 30.70 -36.40 1.13
CA VAL A 144 31.67 -37.14 1.93
C VAL A 144 31.66 -38.63 1.59
N GLN A 145 30.47 -39.23 1.45
CA GLN A 145 30.34 -40.64 1.10
C GLN A 145 30.95 -40.95 -0.27
N HIS A 146 30.71 -40.10 -1.27
CA HIS A 146 31.27 -40.27 -2.61
C HIS A 146 32.80 -40.10 -2.63
N ARG A 147 33.37 -39.16 -1.87
CA ARG A 147 34.82 -39.02 -1.75
C ARG A 147 35.47 -40.27 -1.16
N ASN A 148 34.84 -40.86 -0.13
CA ASN A 148 35.35 -42.06 0.52
C ASN A 148 35.33 -43.30 -0.39
N GLN A 149 34.41 -43.34 -1.38
CA GLN A 149 34.36 -44.42 -2.38
C GLN A 149 35.34 -44.22 -3.55
N LEU A 150 35.80 -42.98 -3.79
CA LEU A 150 36.83 -42.68 -4.78
C LEU A 150 38.26 -42.83 -4.23
N ALA A 151 38.43 -42.96 -2.92
CA ALA A 151 39.69 -43.33 -2.27
C ALA A 151 39.98 -44.84 -2.40
N VAL A 152 39.55 -45.46 -3.51
CA VAL A 152 40.00 -46.80 -3.89
C VAL A 152 41.44 -46.66 -4.36
N GLU A 153 42.31 -47.37 -3.66
CA GLU A 153 43.75 -47.18 -3.60
C GLU A 153 44.42 -47.24 -4.97
N VAL A 154 44.93 -46.10 -5.43
CA VAL A 154 45.97 -46.08 -6.46
C VAL A 154 47.26 -46.42 -5.75
N ALA A 155 47.90 -47.50 -6.16
CA ALA A 155 49.11 -48.05 -5.53
C ALA A 155 50.13 -46.95 -5.19
N ASN A 156 50.68 -47.03 -3.97
CA ASN A 156 51.75 -46.18 -3.49
C ASN A 156 53.02 -46.44 -4.32
N PHE A 157 53.25 -45.64 -5.37
CA PHE A 157 54.53 -45.62 -6.05
C PHE A 157 55.48 -44.73 -5.24
N ASP A 158 56.22 -45.37 -4.34
CA ASP A 158 57.32 -44.75 -3.61
C ASP A 158 58.53 -44.62 -4.56
N PHE A 159 58.73 -43.42 -5.11
CA PHE A 159 59.97 -43.06 -5.77
C PHE A 159 60.83 -42.33 -4.75
N GLN A 160 61.56 -43.09 -3.93
CA GLN A 160 62.73 -42.56 -3.25
C GLN A 160 63.71 -42.08 -4.32
N ASP A 161 63.82 -40.77 -4.46
CA ASP A 161 65.07 -40.13 -4.86
C ASP A 161 65.28 -38.92 -3.95
N ASP A 162 66.21 -39.10 -3.02
CA ASP A 162 66.79 -38.06 -2.19
C ASP A 162 67.38 -36.95 -3.06
N SER A 163 66.76 -35.77 -3.10
CA SER A 163 67.45 -34.48 -2.94
C SER A 163 66.55 -33.28 -3.16
N ASN A 164 66.70 -32.32 -2.23
CA ASN A 164 66.16 -30.96 -2.20
C ASN A 164 64.70 -30.79 -1.76
N SER A 165 64.61 -30.43 -0.48
CA SER A 165 63.53 -29.70 0.18
C SER A 165 62.96 -28.57 -0.68
N TYR A 166 61.92 -28.87 -1.45
CA TYR A 166 60.92 -27.88 -1.83
C TYR A 166 59.63 -28.31 -1.18
N THR A 167 59.23 -27.56 -0.15
CA THR A 167 57.97 -27.74 0.55
C THR A 167 56.83 -27.63 -0.47
N GLU A 168 56.20 -28.74 -0.79
CA GLU A 168 55.03 -28.78 -1.67
C GLU A 168 53.88 -28.05 -0.97
N ARG A 169 53.66 -26.79 -1.32
CA ARG A 169 52.56 -25.98 -0.78
C ARG A 169 51.28 -26.29 -1.54
N THR A 170 50.20 -26.46 -0.80
CA THR A 170 48.88 -26.66 -1.39
C THR A 170 48.37 -25.36 -2.04
N PHE A 171 47.50 -25.48 -3.04
CA PHE A 171 46.89 -24.33 -3.71
C PHE A 171 46.22 -23.36 -2.71
N PHE A 172 45.62 -23.90 -1.64
CA PHE A 172 45.01 -23.10 -0.58
C PHE A 172 46.05 -22.34 0.26
N GLU A 173 47.21 -22.93 0.56
CA GLU A 173 48.30 -22.22 1.25
C GLU A 173 48.78 -21.03 0.43
N ASN A 174 48.97 -21.19 -0.88
CA ASN A 174 49.39 -20.09 -1.75
C ASN A 174 48.33 -18.97 -1.81
N ILE A 175 47.05 -19.34 -1.79
CA ILE A 175 45.97 -18.36 -1.74
C ILE A 175 45.96 -17.61 -0.41
N PHE A 176 46.06 -18.29 0.72
CA PHE A 176 46.08 -17.63 2.03
C PHE A 176 47.32 -16.76 2.22
N ASP A 177 48.48 -17.18 1.73
CA ASP A 177 49.71 -16.36 1.73
C ASP A 177 49.52 -15.08 0.90
N SER A 178 48.85 -15.18 -0.26
CA SER A 178 48.57 -14.01 -1.11
C SER A 178 47.66 -12.97 -0.43
N PHE A 179 46.77 -13.41 0.47
CA PHE A 179 45.91 -12.50 1.24
C PHE A 179 46.58 -11.95 2.49
N ALA A 180 47.52 -12.69 3.08
CA ALA A 180 48.29 -12.25 4.25
C ALA A 180 49.24 -11.09 3.92
N CYS A 181 49.68 -10.95 2.66
CA CYS A 181 50.54 -9.85 2.22
C CYS A 181 49.76 -8.58 1.81
N ARG A 182 48.75 -8.16 2.58
CA ARG A 182 47.99 -6.91 2.33
C ARG A 182 48.47 -5.71 3.15
N SER A 183 49.54 -5.87 3.94
CA SER A 183 50.14 -4.79 4.74
C SER A 183 51.68 -4.85 4.77
N CYS A 184 52.30 -5.07 3.62
CA CYS A 184 53.73 -4.82 3.44
C CYS A 184 53.92 -3.65 2.48
N THR A 185 54.23 -2.47 3.02
CA THR A 185 54.89 -1.39 2.29
C THR A 185 56.30 -1.84 1.92
N CYS A 186 56.44 -2.57 0.81
CA CYS A 186 57.75 -2.98 0.33
C CYS A 186 58.26 -1.97 -0.70
N SER A 187 59.14 -1.10 -0.22
CA SER A 187 60.10 -0.37 -1.04
C SER A 187 60.99 -1.35 -1.79
N ARG A 188 61.02 -1.25 -3.13
CA ARG A 188 62.05 -1.71 -4.06
C ARG A 188 62.64 -3.13 -3.88
N LEU A 189 62.40 -3.98 -4.87
CA LEU A 189 63.45 -4.76 -5.57
C LEU A 189 62.85 -5.22 -6.91
N SER A 190 63.14 -4.52 -8.01
CA SER A 190 64.15 -4.93 -9.01
C SER A 190 63.89 -6.34 -9.56
N CYS A 191 62.97 -6.45 -10.50
CA CYS A 191 63.04 -7.50 -11.51
C CYS A 191 63.90 -6.96 -12.64
N ASP A 192 65.09 -7.53 -12.83
CA ASP A 192 65.67 -7.54 -14.16
C ASP A 192 66.29 -8.91 -14.43
N ASN A 193 65.81 -9.52 -15.49
CA ASN A 193 66.30 -10.78 -16.05
C ASN A 193 67.36 -10.41 -17.08
N GLN A 194 68.59 -10.90 -16.91
CA GLN A 194 69.50 -11.03 -18.04
C GLN A 194 70.35 -12.29 -17.86
N SER A 195 69.94 -13.34 -18.57
CA SER A 195 70.80 -14.46 -18.94
C SER A 195 71.34 -14.17 -20.34
N GLU A 196 72.58 -13.72 -20.42
CA GLU A 196 73.37 -13.70 -21.66
C GLU A 196 74.58 -14.64 -21.49
N ALA A 197 74.98 -15.24 -22.60
CA ALA A 197 75.66 -16.52 -22.69
C ALA A 197 77.19 -16.50 -22.48
N GLU A 198 77.72 -17.73 -22.34
CA GLU A 198 79.11 -18.20 -22.55
C GLU A 198 80.19 -17.81 -21.53
N PRO A 199 81.13 -18.74 -21.23
CA PRO A 199 82.35 -18.74 -22.02
C PRO A 199 82.99 -20.12 -22.32
N LEU A 200 83.77 -20.13 -23.40
CA LEU A 200 84.88 -21.04 -23.69
C LEU A 200 86.05 -20.84 -22.70
N MET A 201 86.47 -21.91 -22.03
CA MET A 201 87.81 -22.53 -22.08
C MET A 201 87.89 -23.72 -21.13
#